data_AF-A0A0P9S1Z4-F1
#
_entry.id   AF-A0A0P9S1Z4-F1
#
_cell.length_a   1.000
_cell.length_b   1.000
_cell.length_c   1.000
_cell.angle_alpha   90.00
_cell.angle_beta   90.00
_cell.angle_gamma   90.00
#
_symmetry.space_group_name_H-M   'P 1'
#
loop_
_entity.id
_entity.type
_entity.pdbx_description
1 polymer ?
#
loop_
_entity_poly.entity_id
_entity_poly.type
_entity_poly.pdbx_seq_one_letter_code
_entity_poly.pdbx_strand_id
1 'polypeptide(L)' 'MIEAQRWTVKCQDPSDGSGDVIIEIPPDLLASLELSIGDVLTIEVIDGAIVLTPKPRDSATP' A
#
# COMPACT_ATOMS: atom_id res chain seq x y z
N MET A 1 17.44 -2.25 -13.84
CA MET A 1 16.79 -3.13 -12.86
C MET A 1 16.21 -2.22 -11.80
N ILE A 2 14.88 -2.07 -11.75
CA ILE A 2 14.23 -1.30 -10.69
C ILE A 2 14.14 -2.26 -9.52
N GLU A 3 14.94 -2.03 -8.47
CA GLU A 3 14.78 -2.79 -7.23
C GLU A 3 13.42 -2.45 -6.65
N ALA A 4 12.62 -3.48 -6.35
CA ALA A 4 11.34 -3.27 -5.67
C ALA A 4 11.64 -2.71 -4.28
N GLN A 5 11.16 -1.51 -3.99
CA GLN A 5 11.24 -0.93 -2.65
C GLN A 5 10.52 -1.88 -1.69
N ARG A 6 11.23 -2.35 -0.65
CA ARG A 6 10.68 -3.23 0.39
C ARG A 6 10.76 -2.54 1.73
N TRP A 7 9.70 -2.65 2.51
CA TRP A 7 9.63 -2.08 3.86
C TRP A 7 9.01 -3.09 4.81
N THR A 8 9.47 -3.07 6.05
CA THR A 8 8.89 -3.84 7.14
C THR A 8 8.14 -2.88 8.06
N VAL A 9 6.88 -3.19 8.32
CA VAL A 9 5.96 -2.38 9.12
C VAL A 9 5.39 -3.24 10.23
N LYS A 10 5.06 -2.60 11.35
CA LYS A 10 4.40 -3.29 12.44
C LYS A 10 2.90 -3.35 12.16
N CYS A 11 2.39 -4.56 12.01
CA CYS A 11 0.96 -4.82 12.00
C CYS A 11 0.34 -4.37 13.33
N GLN A 12 -0.68 -3.51 13.25
CA GLN A 12 -1.46 -3.08 14.40
C GLN A 12 -2.80 -3.80 14.42
N ASP A 13 -3.17 -4.32 15.58
CA ASP A 13 -4.49 -4.87 15.82
C ASP A 13 -5.49 -3.71 15.97
N PRO A 14 -6.57 -3.65 15.17
CA PRO A 14 -7.59 -2.61 15.30
C PRO A 14 -8.43 -2.76 16.58
N SER A 15 -8.26 -3.86 17.34
CA SER A 15 -8.97 -4.17 18.59
C SER A 15 -10.49 -4.19 18.48
N ASP A 16 -10.99 -4.40 17.26
CA ASP A 16 -12.43 -4.50 16.96
C ASP A 16 -12.92 -5.96 16.88
N GLY A 17 -12.02 -6.94 17.04
CA GLY A 17 -12.37 -8.37 16.99
C GLY A 17 -12.75 -8.90 15.59
N SER A 18 -12.67 -8.06 14.56
CA SER A 18 -12.93 -8.42 13.15
C SER A 18 -11.82 -9.31 12.54
N GLY A 19 -10.62 -9.29 13.12
CA GLY A 19 -9.45 -10.01 12.59
C GLY A 19 -8.72 -9.27 11.48
N ASP A 20 -9.05 -8.00 11.27
CA ASP A 20 -8.33 -7.12 10.34
C ASP A 20 -6.99 -6.65 10.94
N VAL A 21 -6.14 -6.07 10.09
CA VAL A 21 -4.85 -5.51 10.49
C VAL A 21 -4.68 -4.11 9.91
N ILE A 22 -4.25 -3.17 10.75
CA ILE A 22 -3.87 -1.84 10.32
C ILE A 22 -2.37 -1.86 10.01
N ILE A 23 -2.03 -1.37 8.82
CA ILE A 23 -0.65 -1.22 8.38
C ILE A 23 -0.41 0.27 8.15
N GLU A 24 0.50 0.85 8.93
CA GLU A 24 0.93 2.23 8.71
C GLU A 24 1.90 2.30 7.53
N ILE A 25 1.54 3.08 6.51
CA ILE A 25 2.40 3.37 5.37
C ILE A 25 3.09 4.71 5.66
N PRO A 26 4.43 4.75 5.86
CA PRO A 26 5.13 5.97 6.19
C PRO A 26 5.05 7.00 5.06
N PRO A 27 4.99 8.31 5.38
CA PRO A 27 4.84 9.36 4.38
C PRO A 27 6.01 9.43 3.39
N ASP A 28 7.23 9.14 3.83
CA ASP A 28 8.42 9.06 2.95
C ASP A 28 8.29 7.97 1.88
N LEU A 29 7.59 6.88 2.20
CA LEU A 29 7.35 5.80 1.26
C LEU A 29 6.29 6.20 0.23
N LEU A 30 5.20 6.84 0.68
CA LEU A 30 4.21 7.40 -0.24
C LEU A 30 4.86 8.39 -1.21
N ALA A 31 5.71 9.29 -0.70
CA ALA A 31 6.46 10.24 -1.52
C ALA A 31 7.40 9.55 -2.52
N SER A 32 8.09 8.48 -2.11
CA SER A 32 8.98 7.71 -2.98
C SER A 32 8.23 6.97 -4.10
N LEU A 33 6.96 6.63 -3.86
CA LEU A 33 6.08 5.97 -4.82
C LEU A 33 5.20 6.97 -5.60
N GLU A 34 5.38 8.28 -5.37
CA GLU A 34 4.56 9.36 -5.93
C GLU A 34 3.05 9.18 -5.66
N LEU A 35 2.72 8.56 -4.51
CA LEU A 35 1.37 8.28 -4.07
C LEU A 35 0.84 9.38 -3.14
N SER A 36 -0.44 9.68 -3.27
CA SER A 36 -1.18 10.62 -2.43
C SER A 36 -2.41 9.98 -1.81
N ILE A 37 -2.91 10.57 -0.73
CA ILE A 37 -4.18 10.15 -0.13
C ILE A 37 -5.29 10.30 -1.18
N GLY A 38 -6.04 9.23 -1.40
CA GLY A 38 -7.09 9.15 -2.41
C GLY A 38 -6.70 8.36 -3.66
N ASP A 39 -5.41 8.03 -3.85
CA ASP A 39 -5.00 7.09 -4.88
C ASP A 39 -5.53 5.68 -4.59
N VAL A 40 -5.85 4.97 -5.67
CA VAL A 40 -6.34 3.59 -5.59
C VAL A 40 -5.18 2.63 -5.80
N LEU A 41 -5.04 1.68 -4.89
CA LEU A 41 -4.01 0.66 -4.94
C LEU A 41 -4.66 -0.71 -5.09
N THR A 42 -3.99 -1.61 -5.81
CA THR A 42 -4.30 -3.04 -5.80
C THR A 42 -3.49 -3.71 -4.71
N ILE A 43 -4.11 -4.61 -3.97
CA ILE A 43 -3.48 -5.38 -2.89
C ILE A 43 -3.46 -6.84 -3.31
N GLU A 44 -2.29 -7.46 -3.29
CA GLU A 44 -2.08 -8.87 -3.61
C GLU A 44 -1.19 -9.53 -2.57
N VAL A 45 -1.36 -10.84 -2.34
CA VAL A 45 -0.44 -11.62 -1.51
C VAL A 45 0.35 -12.55 -2.42
N ILE A 46 1.65 -12.31 -2.53
CA ILE A 46 2.57 -13.06 -3.39
C ILE A 46 3.72 -13.56 -2.53
N ASP A 47 3.93 -14.88 -2.50
CA ASP A 47 5.01 -15.52 -1.73
C ASP A 47 5.02 -15.14 -0.22
N GLY A 48 3.84 -14.94 0.36
CA GLY A 48 3.69 -14.51 1.76
C GLY A 48 3.99 -13.03 2.02
N ALA A 49 4.29 -12.24 0.99
CA ALA A 49 4.42 -10.79 1.06
C ALA A 49 3.16 -10.10 0.52
N ILE A 50 2.78 -8.99 1.16
CA ILE A 50 1.73 -8.10 0.66
C ILE A 50 2.37 -7.17 -0.37
N VAL A 51 1.86 -7.21 -1.60
CA VAL A 51 2.30 -6.37 -2.71
C VAL A 51 1.23 -5.31 -2.97
N LEU A 52 1.65 -4.05 -2.91
CA LEU A 52 0.82 -2.90 -3.23
C LEU A 52 1.22 -2.37 -4.60
N THR A 53 0.26 -2.35 -5.53
CA THR A 53 0.48 -1.86 -6.89
C THR A 53 -0.43 -0.67 -7.17
N PRO A 54 0.11 0.52 -7.49
CA PRO A 54 -0.70 1.67 -7.89
C PRO A 54 -1.59 1.32 -9.09
N LYS A 55 -2.89 1.57 -8.97
CA LYS A 55 -3.75 1.59 -10.15
C LYS A 55 -3.44 2.89 -10.89
N PRO A 56 -3.23 2.84 -12.22
CA PRO A 56 -3.22 4.07 -12.98
C PRO A 56 -4.52 4.79 -12.68
N ARG A 57 -4.44 6.06 -12.26
CA ARG A 57 -5.62 6.91 -12.19
C ARG A 57 -6.29 6.78 -13.54
N ASP A 58 -7.51 6.25 -13.56
CA ASP A 58 -8.31 6.34 -14.78
C ASP A 58 -8.38 7.84 -15.04
N SER A 59 -7.75 8.27 -16.13
CA SER A 59 -7.82 9.66 -16.55
C SER A 59 -9.28 9.86 -16.90
N ALA A 60 -10.08 10.20 -15.89
CA ALA A 60 -11.44 10.67 -16.05
C ALA A 60 -11.36 11.74 -17.13
N THR A 61 -11.88 11.33 -18.27
CA THR A 61 -11.87 12.01 -19.56
C THR A 61 -12.59 13.36 -19.35
N PRO A 62 -12.15 14.45 -20.00
CA PRO A 62 -12.42 15.85 -19.65
C PRO A 62 -13.89 16.25 -19.43
#